data_AF-A0A7C2NBZ6-F1
#
_entry.id   AF-A0A7C2NBZ6-F1
#
_cell.length_a   1.000
_cell.length_b   1.000
_cell.length_c   1.000
_cell.angle_alpha   90.00
_cell.angle_beta   90.00
_cell.angle_gamma   90.00
#
_symmetry.space_group_name_H-M   'P 1'
#
loop_
_entity.id
_entity.type
_entity.pdbx_description
1 polymer ?
#
loop_
_entity_poly.entity_id
_entity_poly.type
_entity_poly.pdbx_seq_one_letter_code
_entity_poly.pdbx_strand_id
1 'polypeptide(L)'
;MLGRVGAWWGVIGVSLLIGWAVVRLSPIAAEAWAMSWGWMEWALAVPWLLFMLVGEGYRGFQKGFAPRVAARARYLREHPTTLRVALAPAFCMGFFDATRKRMIVSWAVTTGIVLLILGVRLLPQPWRGIVDLGVVAGLSWGLVAIVVYGVYALTAQSFDHPTDTPGTEPVE
;
A
#
# COMPACT_ATOMS: atom_id res chain seq x y z
N MET A 1 18.15 20.14 2.83
CA MET A 1 18.59 18.74 2.58
C MET A 1 17.71 17.73 3.32
N LEU A 2 17.43 17.94 4.61
CA LEU A 2 16.61 17.06 5.45
C LEU A 2 15.24 16.68 4.83
N GLY A 3 14.52 17.64 4.25
CA GLY A 3 13.23 17.35 3.60
C GLY A 3 13.31 16.44 2.38
N ARG A 4 14.33 16.60 1.52
CA ARG A 4 14.53 15.70 0.37
C ARG A 4 14.86 14.27 0.81
N VAL A 5 15.69 14.13 1.85
CA VAL A 5 16.01 12.84 2.45
C VAL A 5 14.75 12.21 3.04
N GLY A 6 13.97 12.95 3.83
CA GLY A 6 12.71 12.48 4.39
C GLY A 6 11.69 12.07 3.33
N ALA A 7 11.56 12.83 2.26
CA ALA A 7 10.65 12.53 1.17
C ALA A 7 10.99 11.21 0.46
N TRP A 8 12.25 11.02 0.08
CA TRP A 8 12.72 9.76 -0.51
C TRP A 8 12.64 8.61 0.49
N TRP A 9 13.01 8.83 1.74
CA TRP A 9 12.86 7.84 2.81
C TRP A 9 11.41 7.41 3.00
N GLY A 10 10.45 8.34 2.92
CA GLY A 10 9.03 8.05 2.99
C GLY A 10 8.58 7.09 1.89
N VAL A 11 8.92 7.39 0.63
CA VAL A 11 8.58 6.52 -0.52
C VAL A 11 9.29 5.17 -0.40
N ILE A 12 10.60 5.18 -0.19
CA ILE A 12 11.42 3.96 -0.09
C ILE A 12 10.94 3.08 1.07
N GLY A 13 10.68 3.65 2.24
CA GLY A 13 10.26 2.87 3.40
C GLY A 13 8.86 2.26 3.22
N VAL A 14 7.91 2.96 2.58
CA VAL A 14 6.61 2.38 2.23
C VAL A 14 6.78 1.25 1.19
N SER A 15 7.63 1.47 0.17
CA SER A 15 7.95 0.45 -0.83
C SER A 15 8.60 -0.78 -0.20
N LEU A 16 9.52 -0.61 0.75
CA LEU A 16 10.16 -1.71 1.47
C LEU A 16 9.16 -2.49 2.34
N LEU A 17 8.24 -1.80 3.02
CA LEU A 17 7.20 -2.44 3.82
C LEU A 17 6.30 -3.34 2.95
N ILE A 18 5.81 -2.80 1.83
CA ILE A 18 4.95 -3.55 0.90
C ILE A 18 5.75 -4.66 0.19
N GLY A 19 6.96 -4.36 -0.26
CA GLY A 19 7.86 -5.34 -0.88
C GLY A 19 8.18 -6.50 0.06
N TRP A 20 8.38 -6.23 1.34
CA TRP A 20 8.56 -7.28 2.34
C TRP A 20 7.31 -8.15 2.50
N ALA A 21 6.11 -7.56 2.49
CA ALA A 21 4.86 -8.31 2.50
C ALA A 21 4.74 -9.22 1.27
N VAL A 22 5.08 -8.71 0.08
CA VAL A 22 5.13 -9.51 -1.16
C VAL A 22 6.10 -10.69 -1.00
N VAL A 23 7.36 -10.43 -0.63
CA VAL A 23 8.38 -11.48 -0.46
C VAL A 23 7.96 -12.54 0.55
N ARG A 24 7.27 -12.14 1.63
CA ARG A 24 6.81 -13.07 2.66
C ARG A 24 5.63 -13.94 2.21
N LEU A 25 4.73 -13.41 1.39
CA LEU A 25 3.53 -14.13 0.94
C LEU A 25 3.76 -14.97 -0.31
N SER A 26 4.70 -14.57 -1.17
CA SER A 26 5.00 -15.27 -2.43
C SER A 26 5.31 -16.77 -2.27
N PRO A 27 6.09 -17.24 -1.28
CA PRO A 27 6.35 -18.67 -1.10
C PRO A 27 5.07 -19.48 -0.84
N ILE A 28 4.13 -18.94 -0.07
CA ILE A 28 2.85 -19.60 0.26
C ILE A 28 1.98 -19.73 -0.98
N ALA A 29 1.95 -18.68 -1.81
CA ALA A 29 1.27 -18.69 -3.09
C ALA A 29 1.93 -19.67 -4.08
N ALA A 30 3.26 -19.74 -4.10
CA ALA A 30 4.01 -20.66 -4.94
C ALA A 30 3.79 -22.13 -4.55
N GLU A 31 3.73 -22.43 -3.25
CA GLU A 31 3.35 -23.76 -2.75
C GLU A 31 1.99 -24.19 -3.24
N ALA A 32 0.97 -23.31 -3.17
CA ALA A 32 -0.36 -23.64 -3.69
C ALA A 32 -0.33 -23.84 -5.20
N TRP A 33 0.40 -23.00 -5.94
CA TRP A 33 0.53 -23.14 -7.40
C TRP A 33 1.19 -24.46 -7.83
N ALA A 34 2.08 -25.00 -7.00
CA ALA A 34 2.72 -26.29 -7.25
C ALA A 34 1.78 -27.50 -7.03
N MET A 35 0.62 -27.30 -6.41
CA MET A 35 -0.37 -28.36 -6.21
C MET A 35 -1.24 -28.56 -7.45
N SER A 36 -1.72 -29.79 -7.65
CA SER A 36 -2.71 -30.08 -8.69
C SER A 36 -4.05 -29.44 -8.32
N TRP A 37 -4.52 -28.48 -9.11
CA TRP A 37 -5.80 -27.81 -8.90
C TRP A 37 -6.92 -28.53 -9.64
N GLY A 38 -8.02 -28.76 -8.93
CA GLY A 38 -9.28 -29.15 -9.55
C GLY A 38 -9.97 -27.97 -10.21
N TRP A 39 -11.11 -28.24 -10.83
CA TRP A 39 -11.88 -27.21 -11.53
C TRP A 39 -12.47 -26.16 -10.58
N MET A 40 -12.79 -26.52 -9.33
CA MET A 40 -13.32 -25.59 -8.33
C MET A 40 -12.27 -24.57 -7.91
N GLU A 41 -11.03 -25.02 -7.70
CA GLU A 41 -9.90 -24.19 -7.34
C GLU A 41 -9.64 -23.16 -8.46
N TRP A 42 -9.65 -23.59 -9.72
CA TRP A 42 -9.55 -22.68 -10.87
C TRP A 42 -10.72 -21.71 -10.97
N ALA A 43 -11.95 -22.21 -10.81
CA ALA A 43 -13.17 -21.42 -10.88
C ALA A 43 -13.22 -20.32 -9.81
N LEU A 44 -12.56 -20.51 -8.66
CA LEU A 44 -12.46 -19.51 -7.61
C LEU A 44 -11.19 -18.66 -7.73
N ALA A 45 -10.06 -19.24 -8.10
CA ALA A 45 -8.79 -18.54 -8.20
C ALA A 45 -8.79 -17.46 -9.28
N VAL A 46 -9.37 -17.72 -10.45
CA VAL A 46 -9.37 -16.75 -11.55
C VAL A 46 -10.21 -15.51 -11.22
N PRO A 47 -11.49 -15.61 -10.79
CA PRO A 47 -12.25 -14.44 -10.38
C PRO A 47 -11.63 -13.73 -9.18
N TRP A 48 -11.08 -14.48 -8.22
CA TRP A 48 -10.40 -13.91 -7.05
C TRP A 48 -9.20 -13.06 -7.45
N LEU A 49 -8.34 -13.58 -8.34
CA LEU A 49 -7.17 -12.88 -8.84
C LEU A 49 -7.57 -11.59 -9.58
N LEU A 50 -8.59 -11.65 -10.43
CA LEU A 50 -9.11 -10.48 -11.14
C LEU A 50 -9.70 -9.45 -10.16
N PHE A 51 -10.48 -9.90 -9.19
CA PHE A 51 -11.02 -9.06 -8.14
C PHE A 51 -9.91 -8.34 -7.36
N MET A 52 -8.86 -9.07 -6.97
CA MET A 52 -7.72 -8.50 -6.25
C MET A 52 -6.92 -7.50 -7.09
N LEU A 53 -6.67 -7.80 -8.36
CA LEU A 53 -5.98 -6.87 -9.25
C LEU A 53 -6.77 -5.57 -9.48
N VAL A 54 -8.08 -5.67 -9.71
CA VAL A 54 -8.92 -4.50 -9.98
C VAL A 54 -9.26 -3.74 -8.70
N GLY A 55 -9.68 -4.45 -7.66
CA GLY A 55 -10.11 -3.90 -6.37
C GLY A 55 -8.94 -3.37 -5.56
N GLU A 56 -8.02 -4.24 -5.16
CA GLU A 56 -6.88 -3.84 -4.34
C GLU A 56 -5.80 -3.15 -5.18
N GLY A 57 -5.33 -3.76 -6.27
CA GLY A 57 -4.24 -3.22 -7.08
C GLY A 57 -4.57 -1.86 -7.72
N TYR A 58 -5.58 -1.82 -8.59
CA TYR A 58 -5.89 -0.63 -9.37
C TYR A 58 -6.68 0.43 -8.58
N ARG A 59 -7.81 0.05 -7.97
CA ARG A 59 -8.67 1.02 -7.24
C ARG A 59 -8.07 1.39 -5.88
N GLY A 60 -7.64 0.40 -5.10
CA GLY A 60 -7.07 0.59 -3.77
C GLY A 60 -5.71 1.27 -3.81
N PHE A 61 -4.70 0.60 -4.40
CA PHE A 61 -3.34 1.09 -4.42
C PHE A 61 -3.11 2.19 -5.44
N GLN A 62 -3.34 1.94 -6.74
CA GLN A 62 -2.94 2.88 -7.78
C GLN A 62 -3.73 4.19 -7.74
N LYS A 63 -5.06 4.13 -7.66
CA LYS A 63 -5.90 5.36 -7.60
C LYS A 63 -6.00 5.94 -6.21
N GLY A 64 -5.88 5.11 -5.18
CA GLY A 64 -6.08 5.52 -3.80
C GLY A 64 -4.77 5.80 -3.07
N PHE A 65 -4.07 4.75 -2.68
CA PHE A 65 -2.98 4.84 -1.70
C PHE A 65 -1.70 5.47 -2.26
N ALA A 66 -1.26 5.07 -3.45
CA ALA A 66 -0.03 5.52 -4.09
C ALA A 66 0.06 7.05 -4.31
N PRO A 67 -0.94 7.72 -4.93
CA PRO A 67 -0.87 9.17 -5.12
C PRO A 67 -0.89 9.93 -3.78
N ARG A 68 -1.57 9.42 -2.75
CA ARG A 68 -1.55 10.04 -1.41
C ARG A 68 -0.19 9.91 -0.73
N VAL A 69 0.44 8.73 -0.79
CA VAL A 69 1.80 8.52 -0.30
C VAL A 69 2.76 9.50 -0.97
N ALA A 70 2.64 9.65 -2.30
CA ALA A 70 3.46 10.56 -3.07
C ALA A 70 3.22 12.05 -2.73
N ALA A 71 1.96 12.45 -2.56
CA ALA A 71 1.59 13.80 -2.14
C ALA A 71 2.19 14.15 -0.76
N ARG A 72 2.07 13.23 0.19
CA ARG A 72 2.62 13.41 1.55
C ARG A 72 4.14 13.39 1.56
N ALA A 73 4.78 12.54 0.78
CA ALA A 73 6.24 12.58 0.60
C ALA A 73 6.71 13.93 0.04
N ARG A 74 5.99 14.48 -0.95
CA ARG A 74 6.26 15.81 -1.48
C ARG A 74 6.04 16.91 -0.43
N TYR A 75 4.96 16.86 0.33
CA TYR A 75 4.72 17.79 1.43
C TYR A 75 5.86 17.77 2.46
N LEU A 76 6.36 16.58 2.82
CA LEU A 76 7.50 16.41 3.73
C LEU A 76 8.79 17.05 3.21
N ARG A 77 8.96 17.09 1.87
CA ARG A 77 10.08 17.77 1.23
C ARG A 77 10.09 19.27 1.54
N GLU A 78 8.92 19.88 1.57
CA GLU A 78 8.70 21.32 1.72
C GLU A 78 8.56 21.73 3.20
N HIS A 79 8.03 20.84 4.04
CA HIS A 79 7.78 21.10 5.47
C HIS A 79 8.45 20.05 6.38
N PRO A 80 9.80 19.95 6.37
CA PRO A 80 10.51 18.95 7.16
C PRO A 80 10.46 19.26 8.66
N THR A 81 10.13 18.25 9.45
CA THR A 81 10.41 18.23 10.89
C THR A 81 11.17 16.95 11.23
N THR A 82 11.99 16.97 12.28
CA THR A 82 12.82 15.81 12.67
C THR A 82 11.98 14.56 12.87
N LEU A 83 10.82 14.69 13.52
CA LEU A 83 9.89 13.58 13.76
C LEU A 83 9.29 13.05 12.44
N ARG A 84 8.81 13.94 11.56
CA ARG A 84 8.24 13.52 10.26
C ARG A 84 9.29 12.84 9.39
N VAL A 85 10.54 13.27 9.45
CA VAL A 85 11.63 12.70 8.66
C VAL A 85 12.05 11.34 9.23
N ALA A 86 12.21 11.20 10.54
CA ALA A 86 12.54 9.91 11.16
C ALA A 86 11.45 8.85 10.86
N LEU A 87 10.18 9.25 10.98
CA LEU A 87 9.02 8.39 10.75
C LEU A 87 8.36 8.64 9.38
N ALA A 88 9.14 9.01 8.36
CA ALA A 88 8.60 9.40 7.06
C ALA A 88 7.67 8.37 6.41
N PRO A 89 7.94 7.05 6.48
CA PRO A 89 7.01 6.07 5.91
C PRO A 89 5.66 6.11 6.62
N ALA A 90 5.65 6.14 7.95
CA ALA A 90 4.43 6.22 8.74
C ALA A 90 3.68 7.55 8.53
N PHE A 91 4.43 8.66 8.35
CA PHE A 91 3.86 9.94 7.96
C PHE A 91 3.19 9.85 6.59
N CYS A 92 3.84 9.28 5.58
CA CYS A 92 3.30 9.17 4.22
C CYS A 92 2.07 8.26 4.15
N MET A 93 1.98 7.25 5.02
CA MET A 93 0.79 6.40 5.18
C MET A 93 -0.37 7.11 5.90
N GLY A 94 -0.12 8.24 6.56
CA GLY A 94 -1.13 9.03 7.26
C GLY A 94 -1.44 8.54 8.68
N PHE A 95 -0.49 7.84 9.35
CA PHE A 95 -0.69 7.37 10.72
C PHE A 95 -0.66 8.48 11.77
N PHE A 96 0.05 9.58 11.49
CA PHE A 96 0.13 10.75 12.34
C PHE A 96 0.28 12.00 11.48
N ASP A 97 -0.05 13.15 12.07
CA ASP A 97 0.01 14.45 11.41
C ASP A 97 -0.71 14.45 10.05
N ALA A 98 -1.94 13.94 10.10
CA ALA A 98 -2.92 13.92 9.05
C ALA A 98 -4.27 14.38 9.61
N THR A 99 -5.26 14.62 8.76
CA THR A 99 -6.62 14.90 9.23
C THR A 99 -7.15 13.76 10.11
N ARG A 100 -8.04 14.07 11.06
CA ARG A 100 -8.57 13.06 12.00
C ARG A 100 -9.22 11.89 11.25
N LYS A 101 -10.00 12.21 10.22
CA LYS A 101 -10.62 11.23 9.31
C LYS A 101 -9.56 10.33 8.68
N ARG A 102 -8.46 10.90 8.19
CA ARG A 102 -7.39 10.13 7.55
C ARG A 102 -6.68 9.22 8.52
N MET A 103 -6.33 9.69 9.72
CA MET A 103 -5.70 8.86 10.74
C MET A 103 -6.58 7.66 11.11
N ILE A 104 -7.89 7.89 11.33
CA ILE A 104 -8.85 6.82 11.64
C ILE A 104 -8.88 5.78 10.51
N VAL A 105 -8.97 6.24 9.25
CA VAL A 105 -8.97 5.33 8.09
C VAL A 105 -7.66 4.53 8.01
N SER A 106 -6.49 5.16 8.17
CA SER A 106 -5.21 4.46 8.11
C SER A 106 -5.07 3.40 9.19
N TRP A 107 -5.49 3.69 10.43
CA TRP A 107 -5.47 2.73 11.53
C TRP A 107 -6.51 1.61 11.33
N ALA A 108 -7.72 1.94 10.89
CA ALA A 108 -8.78 0.97 10.64
C ALA A 108 -8.40 0.00 9.52
N VAL A 109 -7.90 0.51 8.38
CA VAL A 109 -7.46 -0.33 7.25
C VAL A 109 -6.29 -1.21 7.65
N THR A 110 -5.27 -0.66 8.33
CA THR A 110 -4.11 -1.46 8.77
C THR A 110 -4.52 -2.57 9.73
N THR A 111 -5.37 -2.25 10.71
CA THR A 111 -5.90 -3.24 11.65
C THR A 111 -6.73 -4.30 10.93
N GLY A 112 -7.59 -3.88 9.99
CA GLY A 112 -8.38 -4.79 9.16
C GLY A 112 -7.53 -5.76 8.34
N ILE A 113 -6.47 -5.26 7.69
CA ILE A 113 -5.52 -6.10 6.94
C ILE A 113 -4.82 -7.10 7.87
N VAL A 114 -4.38 -6.68 9.05
CA VAL A 114 -3.75 -7.59 10.02
C VAL A 114 -4.71 -8.70 10.43
N LEU A 115 -5.95 -8.35 10.79
CA LEU A 115 -6.98 -9.33 11.15
C LEU A 115 -7.32 -10.27 9.99
N LEU A 116 -7.41 -9.74 8.77
CA LEU A 116 -7.64 -10.53 7.56
C LEU A 116 -6.52 -11.55 7.34
N ILE A 117 -5.25 -11.12 7.43
CA ILE A 117 -4.09 -12.02 7.31
C ILE A 117 -4.13 -13.12 8.37
N LEU A 118 -4.49 -12.78 9.62
CA LEU A 118 -4.62 -13.78 10.69
C LEU A 118 -5.76 -14.78 10.39
N GLY A 119 -6.87 -14.33 9.83
CA GLY A 119 -7.97 -15.20 9.40
C GLY A 119 -7.57 -16.12 8.25
N VAL A 120 -6.91 -15.57 7.21
CA VAL A 120 -6.44 -16.34 6.04
C VAL A 120 -5.45 -17.42 6.42
N ARG A 121 -4.64 -17.22 7.47
CA ARG A 121 -3.71 -18.24 7.98
C ARG A 121 -4.40 -19.51 8.50
N LEU A 122 -5.69 -19.45 8.82
CA LEU A 122 -6.47 -20.60 9.28
C LEU A 122 -6.94 -21.49 8.13
N LEU A 123 -6.82 -21.03 6.88
CA LEU A 123 -7.21 -21.80 5.70
C LEU A 123 -6.17 -22.89 5.39
N PRO A 124 -6.60 -24.11 5.03
CA PRO A 124 -5.70 -25.13 4.53
C PRO A 124 -5.22 -24.77 3.10
N GLN A 125 -4.11 -25.37 2.68
CA GLN A 125 -3.71 -25.32 1.27
C GLN A 125 -4.68 -26.19 0.42
N PRO A 126 -4.99 -25.81 -0.84
CA PRO A 126 -4.44 -24.68 -1.60
C PRO A 126 -5.17 -23.35 -1.38
N TRP A 127 -6.26 -23.32 -0.60
CA TRP A 127 -7.13 -22.14 -0.44
C TRP A 127 -6.39 -20.91 0.09
N ARG A 128 -5.55 -21.10 1.10
CA ARG A 128 -4.69 -20.04 1.62
C ARG A 128 -3.81 -19.45 0.51
N GLY A 129 -3.13 -20.30 -0.26
CA GLY A 129 -2.26 -19.82 -1.32
C GLY A 129 -3.01 -19.19 -2.49
N ILE A 130 -4.25 -19.62 -2.81
CA ILE A 130 -5.11 -18.92 -3.79
C ILE A 130 -5.41 -17.49 -3.29
N VAL A 131 -5.75 -17.34 -2.01
CA VAL A 131 -5.99 -16.03 -1.40
C VAL A 131 -4.73 -15.17 -1.47
N ASP A 132 -3.61 -15.70 -0.98
CA ASP A 132 -2.32 -15.03 -0.93
C ASP A 132 -1.77 -14.69 -2.33
N LEU A 133 -2.09 -15.48 -3.38
CA LEU A 133 -1.73 -15.20 -4.77
C LEU A 133 -2.39 -13.91 -5.26
N GLY A 134 -3.69 -13.73 -4.97
CA GLY A 134 -4.41 -12.49 -5.26
C GLY A 134 -3.81 -11.30 -4.51
N VAL A 135 -3.51 -11.46 -3.22
CA VAL A 135 -2.88 -10.42 -2.39
C VAL A 135 -1.50 -10.05 -2.95
N VAL A 136 -0.65 -11.02 -3.28
CA VAL A 136 0.67 -10.80 -3.89
C VAL A 136 0.55 -10.04 -5.20
N ALA A 137 -0.41 -10.39 -6.06
CA ALA A 137 -0.65 -9.69 -7.32
C ALA A 137 -1.06 -8.23 -7.10
N GLY A 138 -2.01 -7.98 -6.19
CA GLY A 138 -2.46 -6.63 -5.83
C GLY A 138 -1.36 -5.78 -5.19
N LEU A 139 -0.60 -6.34 -4.25
CA LEU A 139 0.52 -5.66 -3.59
C LEU A 139 1.67 -5.38 -4.56
N SER A 140 1.96 -6.29 -5.50
CA SER A 140 2.99 -6.08 -6.52
C SER A 140 2.62 -4.94 -7.45
N TRP A 141 1.36 -4.88 -7.90
CA TRP A 141 0.83 -3.75 -8.66
C TRP A 141 0.92 -2.46 -7.85
N GLY A 142 0.51 -2.51 -6.58
CA GLY A 142 0.55 -1.37 -5.69
C GLY A 142 1.96 -0.84 -5.42
N LEU A 143 2.94 -1.73 -5.28
CA LEU A 143 4.35 -1.39 -5.14
C LEU A 143 4.86 -0.61 -6.35
N VAL A 144 4.58 -1.10 -7.55
CA VAL A 144 4.92 -0.40 -8.80
C VAL A 144 4.26 0.98 -8.82
N ALA A 145 2.97 1.07 -8.51
CA ALA A 145 2.25 2.34 -8.47
C ALA A 145 2.88 3.33 -7.46
N ILE A 146 3.24 2.89 -6.26
CA ILE A 146 3.88 3.74 -5.24
C ILE A 146 5.22 4.27 -5.72
N VAL A 147 6.04 3.43 -6.35
CA VAL A 147 7.33 3.88 -6.90
C VAL A 147 7.11 4.89 -8.02
N VAL A 148 6.21 4.60 -8.96
CA VAL A 148 5.92 5.50 -10.09
C VAL A 148 5.38 6.85 -9.62
N TYR A 149 4.34 6.87 -8.79
CA TYR A 149 3.78 8.11 -8.25
C TYR A 149 4.79 8.83 -7.35
N GLY A 150 5.55 8.09 -6.54
CA GLY A 150 6.58 8.65 -5.66
C GLY A 150 7.68 9.36 -6.45
N VAL A 151 8.23 8.72 -7.48
CA VAL A 151 9.22 9.36 -8.37
C VAL A 151 8.61 10.58 -9.05
N TYR A 152 7.43 10.43 -9.66
CA TYR A 152 6.75 11.52 -10.36
C TYR A 152 6.50 12.72 -9.45
N ALA A 153 5.95 12.53 -8.24
CA ALA A 153 5.68 13.62 -7.31
C ALA A 153 6.95 14.32 -6.81
N LEU A 154 8.08 13.62 -6.73
CA LEU A 154 9.34 14.18 -6.26
C LEU A 154 10.16 14.86 -7.35
N THR A 155 9.98 14.49 -8.63
CA THR A 155 10.71 15.07 -9.76
C THR A 155 9.90 16.10 -10.55
N ALA A 156 8.57 16.03 -10.55
CA ALA A 156 7.73 16.98 -11.27
C ALA A 156 7.70 18.38 -10.63
N GLN A 157 7.42 19.41 -11.43
CA GLN A 157 7.28 20.78 -10.94
C GLN A 157 6.04 20.97 -10.05
N SER A 158 4.94 20.31 -10.39
CA SER A 158 3.70 20.28 -9.60
C SER A 158 3.18 18.84 -9.47
N PHE A 159 2.44 18.58 -8.40
CA PHE A 159 1.73 17.32 -8.17
C PHE A 159 0.44 17.63 -7.45
N ASP A 160 -0.65 17.72 -8.20
CA ASP A 160 -1.94 18.18 -7.68
C ASP A 160 -2.74 17.01 -7.10
N HIS A 161 -2.48 16.72 -5.83
CA HIS A 161 -3.20 15.70 -5.08
C HIS A 161 -3.30 16.12 -3.61
N PRO A 162 -4.46 15.90 -2.94
CA PRO A 162 -4.62 16.25 -1.54
C PRO A 162 -3.56 15.60 -0.65
N THR A 163 -2.96 16.41 0.23
CA THR A 163 -1.91 15.96 1.18
C THR A 163 -2.51 15.44 2.50
N ASP A 164 -3.80 15.66 2.74
CA ASP A 164 -4.53 15.28 3.96
C ASP A 164 -3.83 15.74 5.25
N THR A 165 -3.17 16.90 5.22
CA THR A 165 -2.52 17.52 6.39
C THR A 165 -3.46 18.50 7.10
N PRO A 166 -3.35 18.71 8.43
CA PRO A 166 -4.19 19.67 9.12
C PRO A 166 -4.09 21.07 8.49
N GLY A 167 -5.24 21.70 8.21
CA GLY A 167 -5.31 23.04 7.62
C GLY A 167 -5.31 23.11 6.08
N THR A 168 -5.29 21.96 5.38
CA THR A 168 -5.47 21.88 3.92
C THR A 168 -6.83 21.30 3.51
N GLU A 169 -7.79 21.27 4.43
CA GLU A 169 -9.17 20.87 4.10
C GLU A 169 -9.85 21.98 3.28
N PRO A 170 -10.60 21.65 2.21
CA PRO A 170 -11.50 22.62 1.61
C PRO A 170 -12.47 23.10 2.69
N VAL A 171 -12.66 24.42 2.79
CA VAL A 171 -13.75 24.98 3.58
C VAL A 171 -15.04 24.47 2.94
N GLU A 172 -15.77 23.59 3.65
CA GLU A 172 -17.12 23.16 3.25
C GLU A 172 -18.10 24.33 3.24
#